data_AF-A0AAN6ZSP3-F1
#
_entry.id   AF-A0AAN6ZSP3-F1
#
_cell.length_a   1.000
_cell.length_b   1.000
_cell.length_c   1.000
_cell.angle_alpha   90.00
_cell.angle_beta   90.00
_cell.angle_gamma   90.00
#
_symmetry.space_group_name_H-M   'P 1'
#
loop_
_entity.id
_entity.type
_entity.pdbx_description
1 polymer ?
#
loop_
_entity_poly.entity_id
_entity_poly.type
_entity_poly.pdbx_seq_one_letter_code
_entity_poly.pdbx_strand_id
1 'polypeptide(L)'
;MDFSNLPSVSDQLVTADKPARTDLPGMDHARCAALNNYLVSYAWLAEGRPPASLHGNNNTFFTAHGAEAEALRPRLDPSLAAFLDTAMLPPADAGLDPAPFFFWASEISSPDGFFDN
;
A
#
# COMPACT_ATOMS: atom_id res chain seq x y z
N MET A 1 -4.71 -0.94 -22.86
CA MET A 1 -4.39 -0.09 -21.70
C MET A 1 -2.96 0.36 -21.83
N ASP A 2 -2.69 1.60 -21.44
CA ASP A 2 -1.34 2.16 -21.43
C ASP A 2 -0.74 2.01 -20.02
N PHE A 3 0.26 1.13 -19.89
CA PHE A 3 0.98 0.90 -18.64
C PHE A 3 2.31 1.66 -18.56
N SER A 4 2.61 2.53 -19.54
CA SER A 4 3.85 3.31 -19.57
C SER A 4 4.01 4.26 -18.37
N ASN A 5 2.89 4.59 -17.70
CA ASN A 5 2.87 5.42 -16.49
C ASN A 5 3.07 4.62 -15.19
N LEU A 6 3.25 3.30 -15.24
CA LEU A 6 3.50 2.52 -14.02
C LEU A 6 4.93 2.77 -13.50
N PRO A 7 5.10 3.00 -12.19
CA PRO A 7 6.43 3.04 -11.60
C PRO A 7 7.12 1.68 -11.76
N SER A 8 8.41 1.69 -12.06
CA SER A 8 9.20 0.46 -12.08
C SER A 8 9.45 -0.03 -10.66
N VAL A 9 9.19 -1.32 -10.41
CA VAL A 9 9.54 -2.00 -9.14
C VAL A 9 10.64 -3.05 -9.29
N SER A 10 11.24 -3.17 -10.48
CA SER A 10 12.22 -4.21 -10.80
C SER A 10 13.44 -4.18 -9.88
N ASP A 11 13.79 -3.00 -9.35
CA ASP A 11 14.92 -2.86 -8.43
C ASP A 11 14.60 -3.25 -6.99
N GLN A 12 13.31 -3.36 -6.67
CA GLN A 12 12.77 -3.64 -5.35
C GLN A 12 12.29 -5.09 -5.21
N LEU A 13 12.22 -5.84 -6.32
CA LEU A 13 11.89 -7.26 -6.30
C LEU A 13 12.97 -8.08 -5.61
N VAL A 14 12.54 -9.00 -4.77
CA VAL A 14 13.42 -9.99 -4.14
C VAL A 14 13.74 -11.08 -5.16
N THR A 15 15.02 -11.21 -5.49
CA THR A 15 15.54 -12.22 -6.42
C THR A 15 16.78 -12.88 -5.83
N ALA A 16 17.33 -13.89 -6.49
CA ALA A 16 18.60 -14.49 -6.08
C ALA A 16 19.75 -13.46 -6.05
N ASP A 17 19.76 -12.54 -7.03
CA ASP A 17 20.77 -11.47 -7.14
C ASP A 17 20.47 -10.28 -6.22
N LYS A 18 19.23 -10.13 -5.76
CA LYS A 18 18.76 -9.10 -4.82
C LYS A 18 17.96 -9.75 -3.69
N PRO A 19 18.61 -10.47 -2.77
CA PRO A 19 17.91 -11.19 -1.72
C PRO A 19 17.20 -10.24 -0.74
N ALA A 20 16.32 -10.81 0.08
CA ALA A 20 15.73 -10.10 1.21
C ALA A 20 16.82 -9.57 2.14
N ARG A 21 16.64 -8.34 2.62
CA ARG A 21 17.58 -7.71 3.54
C ARG A 21 17.53 -8.39 4.89
N THR A 22 18.70 -8.75 5.41
CA THR A 22 18.86 -9.34 6.75
C THR A 22 19.48 -8.37 7.74
N ASP A 23 19.83 -7.16 7.29
CA ASP A 23 20.48 -6.11 8.07
C ASP A 23 19.48 -5.10 8.69
N LEU A 24 18.18 -5.30 8.44
CA LEU A 24 17.12 -4.46 8.98
C LEU A 24 16.43 -5.14 10.18
N PRO A 25 16.13 -4.40 11.25
CA PRO A 25 15.18 -4.87 12.24
C PRO A 25 13.77 -4.88 11.64
N GLY A 26 13.11 -6.03 11.67
CA GLY A 26 11.74 -6.19 11.15
C GLY A 26 11.68 -6.30 9.62
N MET A 27 10.65 -5.70 9.03
CA MET A 27 10.35 -5.81 7.60
C MET A 27 11.10 -4.77 6.76
N ASP A 28 11.47 -5.13 5.51
CA ASP A 28 11.92 -4.18 4.49
C ASP A 28 10.74 -3.35 3.96
N HIS A 29 10.23 -2.47 4.83
CA HIS A 29 9.03 -1.68 4.60
C HIS A 29 9.09 -0.88 3.30
N ALA A 30 10.26 -0.41 2.88
CA ALA A 30 10.44 0.32 1.65
C ALA A 30 10.16 -0.55 0.41
N ARG A 31 10.69 -1.79 0.37
CA ARG A 31 10.39 -2.73 -0.73
C ARG A 31 8.93 -3.17 -0.70
N CYS A 32 8.37 -3.42 0.48
CA CYS A 32 6.97 -3.79 0.65
C CYS A 32 6.02 -2.68 0.17
N ALA A 33 6.27 -1.42 0.55
CA ALA A 33 5.48 -0.28 0.13
C ALA A 33 5.60 -0.03 -1.38
N ALA A 34 6.81 -0.16 -1.95
CA ALA A 34 7.01 -0.03 -3.39
C ALA A 34 6.18 -1.06 -4.18
N LEU A 35 6.18 -2.32 -3.74
CA LEU A 35 5.36 -3.37 -4.36
C LEU A 35 3.86 -3.08 -4.19
N ASN A 36 3.41 -2.71 -2.98
CA ASN A 36 2.01 -2.34 -2.73
C ASN A 36 1.55 -1.23 -3.69
N ASN A 37 2.31 -0.15 -3.77
CA ASN A 37 1.95 1.03 -4.55
C ASN A 37 1.93 0.73 -6.06
N TYR A 38 2.83 -0.15 -6.52
CA TYR A 38 2.79 -0.67 -7.87
C TYR A 38 1.52 -1.48 -8.14
N LEU A 39 1.15 -2.40 -7.24
CA LEU A 39 -0.04 -3.23 -7.40
C LEU A 39 -1.32 -2.40 -7.44
N VAL A 40 -1.44 -1.39 -6.56
CA VAL A 40 -2.57 -0.44 -6.59
C VAL A 40 -2.59 0.33 -7.92
N SER A 41 -1.44 0.82 -8.38
CA SER A 41 -1.35 1.54 -9.66
C SER A 41 -1.70 0.65 -10.85
N TYR A 42 -1.19 -0.59 -10.86
CA TYR A 42 -1.49 -1.58 -11.88
C TYR A 42 -2.98 -1.89 -11.93
N ALA A 43 -3.60 -2.19 -10.79
CA ALA A 43 -5.03 -2.49 -10.70
C ALA A 43 -5.89 -1.32 -11.20
N TRP A 44 -5.57 -0.11 -10.75
CA TRP A 44 -6.27 1.12 -11.16
C TRP A 44 -6.27 1.31 -12.69
N LEU A 45 -5.11 1.15 -13.32
CA LEU A 45 -4.98 1.27 -14.78
C LEU A 45 -5.62 0.08 -15.51
N ALA A 46 -5.53 -1.13 -14.95
CA ALA A 46 -6.13 -2.34 -15.51
C ALA A 46 -7.68 -2.27 -15.55
N GLU A 47 -8.28 -1.49 -14.64
CA GLU A 47 -9.71 -1.18 -14.65
C GLU A 47 -10.09 -0.04 -15.61
N GLY A 48 -9.11 0.56 -16.30
CA GLY A 48 -9.33 1.69 -17.20
C GLY A 48 -9.59 3.02 -16.48
N ARG A 49 -9.24 3.13 -15.19
CA ARG A 49 -9.43 4.36 -14.42
C ARG A 49 -8.36 5.41 -14.77
N PRO A 50 -8.67 6.71 -14.67
CA PRO A 50 -7.72 7.76 -15.03
C PRO A 50 -6.51 7.81 -14.09
N PRO A 51 -5.26 7.83 -14.60
CA PRO A 51 -4.07 7.93 -13.75
C PRO A 51 -4.05 9.18 -12.86
N ALA A 52 -4.62 10.30 -13.34
CA ALA A 52 -4.63 11.57 -12.62
C ALA A 52 -5.34 11.49 -11.25
N SER A 53 -6.39 10.68 -11.14
CA SER A 53 -7.11 10.46 -9.88
C SER A 53 -6.25 9.71 -8.85
N LEU A 54 -5.33 8.85 -9.31
CA LEU A 54 -4.42 8.14 -8.44
C LEU A 54 -3.19 9.01 -8.07
N HIS A 55 -2.67 9.82 -8.99
CA HIS A 55 -1.52 10.70 -8.68
C HIS A 55 -1.85 11.82 -7.68
N GLY A 56 -3.11 12.26 -7.64
CA GLY A 56 -3.58 13.22 -6.63
C GLY A 56 -3.90 12.58 -5.28
N ASN A 57 -3.83 11.26 -5.17
CA ASN A 57 -4.19 10.51 -3.97
C ASN A 57 -3.02 10.45 -2.99
N ASN A 58 -3.22 11.03 -1.82
CA ASN A 58 -2.28 10.97 -0.69
C ASN A 58 -2.81 10.08 0.45
N ASN A 59 -3.79 9.22 0.16
CA ASN A 59 -4.34 8.29 1.13
C ASN A 59 -3.32 7.19 1.45
N THR A 60 -2.95 7.13 2.71
CA THR A 60 -2.23 6.05 3.37
C THR A 60 -3.06 5.64 4.59
N PHE A 61 -2.64 4.63 5.33
CA PHE A 61 -3.41 4.16 6.49
C PHE A 61 -3.69 5.28 7.50
N PHE A 62 -2.66 6.04 7.89
CA PHE A 62 -2.81 7.10 8.88
C PHE A 62 -3.55 8.33 8.35
N THR A 63 -3.38 8.68 7.07
CA THR A 63 -4.11 9.83 6.50
C THR A 63 -5.58 9.50 6.25
N ALA A 64 -5.91 8.25 5.89
CA ALA A 64 -7.28 7.81 5.64
C ALA A 64 -8.08 7.62 6.93
N HIS A 65 -7.47 7.07 7.98
CA HIS A 65 -8.16 6.75 9.25
C HIS A 65 -7.89 7.74 10.39
N GLY A 66 -6.97 8.69 10.19
CA GLY A 66 -6.73 9.80 11.11
C GLY A 66 -6.40 9.37 12.55
N ALA A 67 -7.11 9.95 13.51
CA ALA A 67 -6.82 9.78 14.94
C ALA A 67 -6.93 8.33 15.43
N GLU A 68 -7.80 7.52 14.83
CA GLU A 68 -7.97 6.11 15.21
C GLU A 68 -6.74 5.29 14.84
N ALA A 69 -6.20 5.49 13.64
CA ALA A 69 -4.94 4.86 13.24
C ALA A 69 -3.75 5.36 14.06
N GLU A 70 -3.66 6.67 14.32
CA GLU A 70 -2.56 7.23 15.12
C GLU A 70 -2.57 6.71 16.57
N ALA A 71 -3.74 6.41 17.14
CA ALA A 71 -3.84 5.76 18.44
C ALA A 71 -3.22 4.35 18.47
N LEU A 72 -3.14 3.66 17.33
CA LEU A 72 -2.50 2.36 17.23
C LEU A 72 -0.98 2.44 17.08
N ARG A 73 -0.44 3.55 16.57
CA ARG A 73 0.99 3.69 16.26
C ARG A 73 1.94 3.24 17.39
N PRO A 74 1.69 3.53 18.69
CA PRO A 74 2.55 3.06 19.78
C PRO A 74 2.56 1.54 20.00
N ARG A 75 1.57 0.83 19.47
CA ARG A 75 1.41 -0.64 19.59
C ARG A 75 2.00 -1.40 18.41
N LEU A 76 2.33 -0.70 17.32
CA LEU A 76 2.84 -1.29 16.09
C LEU A 76 4.35 -1.47 16.16
N ASP A 77 4.86 -2.49 15.48
CA ASP A 77 6.28 -2.57 15.19
C ASP A 77 6.71 -1.34 14.34
N PRO A 78 7.88 -0.71 14.61
CA PRO A 78 8.32 0.46 13.86
C PRO A 78 8.39 0.23 12.34
N SER A 79 8.76 -0.97 11.89
CA SER A 79 8.82 -1.30 10.46
C SER A 79 7.43 -1.40 9.83
N LEU A 80 6.43 -1.87 10.60
CA LEU A 80 5.04 -1.91 10.16
C LEU A 80 4.43 -0.50 10.11
N ALA A 81 4.68 0.34 11.12
CA ALA A 81 4.23 1.73 11.10
C ALA A 81 4.81 2.48 9.89
N ALA A 82 6.11 2.29 9.59
CA ALA A 82 6.75 2.90 8.43
C ALA A 82 6.17 2.40 7.08
N PHE A 83 5.77 1.13 7.00
CA PHE A 83 5.03 0.62 5.85
C PHE A 83 3.67 1.31 5.71
N LEU A 84 2.89 1.40 6.79
CA LEU A 84 1.55 2.01 6.78
C LEU A 84 1.57 3.53 6.50
N ASP A 85 2.67 4.21 6.81
CA ASP A 85 2.90 5.61 6.43
C ASP A 85 3.10 5.82 4.92
N THR A 86 3.51 4.77 4.19
CA THR A 86 3.95 4.87 2.79
C THR A 86 3.11 4.05 1.81
N ALA A 87 2.43 3.02 2.29
CA ALA A 87 1.53 2.19 1.52
C ALA A 87 0.30 3.01 1.10
N MET A 88 0.14 3.18 -0.20
CA MET A 88 -0.99 3.85 -0.81
C MET A 88 -2.24 3.00 -0.60
N LEU A 89 -3.28 3.64 -0.07
CA LEU A 89 -4.65 3.16 -0.15
C LEU A 89 -5.31 3.78 -1.37
N PRO A 90 -6.20 3.06 -2.03
CA PRO A 90 -6.92 3.63 -3.17
C PRO A 90 -7.89 4.76 -2.79
N PRO A 91 -8.33 5.60 -3.75
CA PRO A 91 -9.32 6.64 -3.51
C PRO A 91 -10.67 6.07 -3.01
N ALA A 92 -11.21 6.65 -1.94
CA ALA A 92 -12.44 6.20 -1.29
C ALA A 92 -13.72 6.43 -2.13
N ASP A 93 -13.67 7.35 -3.09
CA ASP A 93 -14.79 7.75 -3.95
C ASP A 93 -14.90 6.92 -5.25
N ALA A 94 -14.13 5.83 -5.35
CA ALA A 94 -14.04 4.99 -6.55
C ALA A 94 -15.35 4.28 -6.97
N GLY A 95 -16.42 4.38 -6.16
CA GLY A 95 -17.80 4.07 -6.55
C GLY A 95 -18.04 2.62 -7.01
N LEU A 96 -18.26 1.74 -6.03
CA LEU A 96 -18.66 0.31 -6.14
C LEU A 96 -17.53 -0.72 -6.24
N ASP A 97 -17.79 -1.83 -5.53
CA ASP A 97 -17.07 -3.10 -5.32
C ASP A 97 -15.53 -3.06 -5.44
N PRO A 98 -14.78 -3.43 -4.39
CA PRO A 98 -13.34 -3.57 -4.54
C PRO A 98 -13.09 -4.60 -5.64
N ALA A 99 -12.45 -4.17 -6.73
CA ALA A 99 -12.02 -5.09 -7.76
C ALA A 99 -11.17 -6.20 -7.12
N PRO A 100 -11.11 -7.42 -7.69
CA PRO A 100 -10.44 -8.55 -7.05
C PRO A 100 -8.96 -8.30 -6.70
N PHE A 101 -8.27 -7.40 -7.41
CA PHE A 101 -6.93 -6.95 -7.05
C PHE A 101 -6.91 -5.85 -5.97
N PHE A 102 -7.96 -5.02 -5.95
CA PHE A 102 -8.22 -4.07 -4.88
C PHE A 102 -8.51 -4.76 -3.57
N PHE A 103 -9.13 -5.94 -3.58
CA PHE A 103 -9.39 -6.74 -2.38
C PHE A 103 -8.11 -6.88 -1.53
N TRP A 104 -6.95 -7.08 -2.15
CA TRP A 104 -5.70 -7.18 -1.39
C TRP A 104 -5.24 -5.86 -0.75
N ALA A 105 -5.49 -4.71 -1.39
CA ALA A 105 -5.11 -3.39 -0.87
C ALA A 105 -6.19 -2.78 0.06
N SER A 106 -7.47 -3.12 -0.16
CA SER A 106 -8.61 -2.70 0.67
C SER A 106 -8.69 -3.48 1.99
N GLU A 107 -8.05 -4.65 2.06
CA GLU A 107 -7.96 -5.48 3.26
C GLU A 107 -6.72 -5.13 4.11
N ILE A 108 -6.08 -3.97 3.91
CA ILE A 108 -5.29 -3.38 5.01
C ILE A 108 -6.30 -3.09 6.12
N SER A 109 -6.33 -3.96 7.13
CA SER A 109 -7.33 -3.98 8.19
C SER A 109 -7.59 -2.58 8.72
N SER A 110 -8.87 -2.20 8.84
CA SER A 110 -9.24 -0.98 9.54
C SER A 110 -8.74 -1.03 10.99
N PRO A 111 -8.54 0.14 11.64
CA PRO A 111 -7.94 0.19 12.98
C PRO A 111 -8.64 -0.68 14.04
N ASP A 112 -9.95 -0.85 13.95
CA ASP A 112 -10.76 -1.73 14.79
C ASP A 112 -10.38 -3.21 14.61
N GLY A 113 -10.15 -3.68 13.38
CA GLY A 113 -9.81 -5.07 13.08
C GLY A 113 -8.35 -5.47 13.36
N PHE A 114 -7.48 -4.54 13.77
CA PHE A 114 -6.04 -4.81 13.94
C PHE A 114 -5.72 -5.71 15.14
N PHE A 115 -6.58 -5.71 16.15
CA PHE A 115 -6.36 -6.42 17.42
C PHE A 115 -7.58 -7.22 17.91
N ASP A 116 -8.65 -7.24 17.12
CA ASP A 116 -9.82 -8.07 17.41
C ASP A 116 -9.44 -9.55 17.22
N ASN A 117 -9.62 -10.34 18.29
CA ASN A 117 -9.47 -11.80 18.31
C ASN A 117 -10.83 -12.47 18.15
#